data_AF-A0A5K0XEA2-F1
#
_entry.id   AF-A0A5K0XEA2-F1
#
_cell.length_a   1.000
_cell.length_b   1.000
_cell.length_c   1.000
_cell.angle_alpha   90.00
_cell.angle_beta   90.00
_cell.angle_gamma   90.00
#
_symmetry.space_group_name_H-M   'P 1'
#
loop_
_entity.id
_entity.type
_entity.pdbx_description
1 polymer ?
#
loop_
_entity_poly.entity_id
_entity_poly.type
_entity_poly.pdbx_seq_one_letter_code
_entity_poly.pdbx_strand_id
1 'polypeptide(L)' 'VAPTNYTRLCSSKNILTINGKFPGPTLYVNKGDRLIVNVVNLAPWPLTIH' A
#
# COMPACT_ATOMS: atom_id res chain seq x y z
N VAL A 1 4.64 5.74 -10.87
CA VAL A 1 3.29 5.37 -10.40
C VAL A 1 2.65 6.60 -9.79
N ALA A 2 1.45 6.95 -10.21
CA ALA A 2 0.78 8.16 -9.72
C ALA A 2 0.17 7.89 -8.33
N PRO A 3 0.25 8.84 -7.40
CA PRO A 3 -0.56 8.83 -6.18
C PRO A 3 -2.04 8.56 -6.49
N THR A 4 -2.72 7.77 -5.66
CA THR A 4 -4.12 7.44 -5.88
C THR A 4 -5.01 8.48 -5.19
N ASN A 5 -5.97 9.06 -5.91
CA ASN A 5 -6.93 9.99 -5.33
C ASN A 5 -7.93 9.23 -4.44
N TYR A 6 -8.09 9.70 -3.21
CA TYR A 6 -9.02 9.13 -2.23
C TYR A 6 -9.82 10.23 -1.54
N THR A 7 -11.15 10.08 -1.53
CA THR A 7 -12.09 11.02 -0.91
C THR A 7 -12.62 10.47 0.39
N ARG A 8 -12.52 11.25 1.47
CA ARG A 8 -13.12 10.93 2.77
C ARG A 8 -13.55 12.22 3.47
N LEU A 9 -14.70 12.20 4.13
CA LEU A 9 -15.26 13.38 4.83
C LEU A 9 -15.32 14.64 3.92
N CYS A 10 -15.77 14.47 2.67
CA CYS A 10 -15.84 15.54 1.66
C CYS A 10 -14.49 16.19 1.28
N SER A 11 -13.35 15.57 1.62
CA SER A 11 -12.02 16.03 1.24
C SER A 11 -11.32 14.97 0.37
N SER A 12 -10.76 15.40 -0.77
CA SER A 12 -10.03 14.53 -1.69
C SER A 12 -8.53 14.78 -1.57
N LYS A 13 -7.76 13.72 -1.36
CA LYS A 13 -6.30 13.78 -1.29
C LYS A 13 -5.68 12.67 -2.10
N ASN A 14 -4.54 12.96 -2.69
CA ASN A 14 -3.70 11.96 -3.30
C ASN A 14 -2.87 11.28 -2.20
N ILE A 15 -3.07 9.98 -2.02
CA ILE A 15 -2.39 9.19 -0.98
C ILE A 15 -1.51 8.12 -1.61
N LEU A 16 -0.49 7.70 -0.85
CA LEU A 16 0.32 6.55 -1.21
C LEU A 16 -0.48 5.27 -0.98
N THR A 17 -0.45 4.36 -1.96
CA THR A 17 -1.20 3.10 -1.93
C THR A 17 -0.30 1.93 -2.30
N ILE A 18 -0.66 0.72 -1.88
CA ILE A 18 0.03 -0.49 -2.28
C ILE A 18 -0.74 -1.09 -3.45
N ASN A 19 -0.08 -1.20 -4.61
CA ASN A 19 -0.70 -1.69 -5.85
C ASN A 19 -2.00 -0.97 -6.22
N GLY A 20 -2.08 0.34 -5.98
CA GLY A 20 -3.26 1.17 -6.28
C GLY A 20 -4.44 1.00 -5.31
N LYS A 21 -4.27 0.25 -4.20
CA LYS A 21 -5.36 -0.06 -3.26
C LYS A 21 -5.19 0.64 -1.92
N PHE A 22 -6.31 1.15 -1.41
CA PHE A 22 -6.45 1.68 -0.05
C PHE A 22 -7.78 1.20 0.57
N PRO A 23 -7.78 0.48 1.70
CA PRO A 23 -6.60 -0.08 2.38
C PRO A 23 -5.76 -1.00 1.47
N GLY A 24 -4.51 -1.25 1.86
CA GLY A 24 -3.64 -2.17 1.12
C GLY A 24 -4.21 -3.60 1.05
N PRO A 25 -3.62 -4.48 0.21
CA PRO A 25 -4.09 -5.86 0.09
C PRO A 25 -3.90 -6.63 1.41
N THR A 26 -4.91 -7.43 1.76
CA THR A 26 -4.83 -8.37 2.89
C THR A 26 -3.96 -9.56 2.52
N LEU A 27 -3.02 -9.92 3.39
CA LEU A 27 -2.26 -11.17 3.30
C LEU A 27 -3.01 -12.26 4.07
N TYR A 28 -3.30 -13.38 3.40
CA TYR A 28 -3.91 -14.57 4.03
C TYR A 28 -2.82 -15.62 4.24
N VAL A 29 -2.64 -16.03 5.50
CA VAL A 29 -1.61 -16.98 5.92
C VAL A 29 -2.12 -17.90 7.02
N ASN A 30 -1.51 -19.06 7.13
CA ASN A 30 -1.74 -20.00 8.23
C ASN A 30 -0.61 -19.92 9.25
N LYS A 31 -0.88 -20.47 10.44
CA LYS A 31 0.13 -20.58 11.50
C LYS A 31 1.31 -21.42 11.02
N GLY A 32 2.50 -20.85 11.08
CA GLY A 32 3.76 -21.50 10.68
C GLY A 32 4.25 -21.12 9.28
N ASP A 33 3.43 -20.42 8.49
CA ASP A 33 3.82 -19.96 7.16
C ASP A 33 4.92 -18.89 7.22
N ARG A 34 5.77 -18.88 6.19
CA ARG A 34 6.73 -17.81 5.90
C ARG A 34 6.40 -17.25 4.53
N LEU A 35 6.30 -15.93 4.44
CA LEU A 35 6.04 -15.23 3.19
C LEU A 35 7.27 -14.47 2.72
N ILE A 36 7.43 -14.39 1.41
CA ILE A 36 8.34 -13.45 0.75
C ILE A 36 7.47 -12.36 0.12
N VAL A 37 7.69 -11.12 0.54
CA VAL A 37 7.02 -9.96 -0.04
C VAL A 37 8.06 -9.14 -0.80
N ASN A 38 7.98 -9.16 -2.12
CA ASN A 38 8.84 -8.35 -2.97
C ASN A 38 8.29 -6.94 -3.05
N VAL A 39 8.97 -6.00 -2.39
CA VAL A 39 8.57 -4.60 -2.35
C VAL A 39 9.37 -3.82 -3.38
N VAL A 40 8.66 -3.18 -4.31
CA VAL A 40 9.25 -2.22 -5.25
C VAL A 40 8.72 -0.84 -4.90
N ASN A 41 9.60 0.01 -4.37
CA ASN A 41 9.23 1.39 -4.03
C ASN A 41 9.15 2.23 -5.31
N LEU A 42 7.96 2.73 -5.62
CA LEU A 42 7.69 3.63 -6.75
C LEU A 42 7.33 5.06 -6.31
N ALA A 43 7.45 5.34 -5.01
CA ALA A 43 7.30 6.67 -4.44
C ALA A 43 8.58 7.50 -4.62
N PRO A 44 8.48 8.84 -4.61
CA PRO A 44 9.65 9.70 -4.79
C PRO A 44 10.50 9.86 -3.52
N TRP A 45 10.19 9.13 -2.44
CA TRP A 45 10.95 9.17 -1.18
C TRP A 45 11.22 7.75 -0.65
N PRO A 46 12.27 7.57 0.17
CA PRO A 46 12.53 6.30 0.86
C PRO A 46 11.38 5.92 1.81
N LEU A 47 11.05 4.63 1.88
CA LEU A 47 10.00 4.11 2.76
C LEU A 47 10.34 2.71 3.27
N THR A 48 9.66 2.31 4.33
CA THR A 48 9.69 0.97 4.91
C THR A 48 8.27 0.44 5.11
N ILE A 49 8.10 -0.88 5.14
CA ILE A 49 6.84 -1.57 5.46
C ILE A 49 7.08 -2.40 6.72
N HIS A 50 6.20 -2.28 7.71
CA HIS A 50 6.22 -3.05 8.96
C HIS A 50 4.93 -3.85 9.11
#